data_AF-A0A1I7IRA7-F1
#
_entry.id   AF-A0A1I7IRA7-F1
#
_cell.length_a   1.000
_cell.length_b   1.000
_cell.length_c   1.000
_cell.angle_alpha   90.00
_cell.angle_beta   90.00
_cell.angle_gamma   90.00
#
_symmetry.space_group_name_H-M   'P 1'
#
loop_
_entity.id
_entity.type
_entity.pdbx_description
1 polymer ?
#
loop_
_entity_poly.entity_id
_entity_poly.type
_entity_poly.pdbx_seq_one_letter_code
_entity_poly.pdbx_strand_id
1 'polypeptide(L)'
;MRLADFILRDMEAILVVWEAFAAAQLPAARHMKPLALHDHAREILQAVSKDISTPQSREAQTEKSLGLAPILSSAPETAAQTHGFLRAQSGFDINQLAAEYRALRASVLRLWGDDSQPESMHLDDIIRFNEAID
;
A
#
# COMPACT_ATOMS: atom_id res chain seq x y z
N MET A 1 0.17 -15.95 -10.56
CA MET A 1 -1.16 -15.43 -10.14
C MET A 1 -1.12 -13.91 -10.28
N ARG A 2 -2.22 -13.22 -10.59
CA ARG A 2 -2.23 -11.74 -10.66
C ARG A 2 -1.89 -11.14 -9.29
N LEU A 3 -1.27 -9.96 -9.27
CA LEU A 3 -0.83 -9.34 -8.02
C LEU A 3 -2.00 -8.97 -7.09
N ALA A 4 -3.13 -8.52 -7.64
CA ALA A 4 -4.31 -8.21 -6.84
C ALA A 4 -4.84 -9.45 -6.08
N ASP A 5 -4.88 -10.61 -6.75
CA ASP A 5 -5.31 -11.86 -6.14
C ASP A 5 -4.34 -12.30 -5.04
N PHE A 6 -3.03 -12.14 -5.28
CA PHE A 6 -1.99 -12.41 -4.30
C PHE A 6 -2.18 -11.58 -3.03
N ILE A 7 -2.34 -10.26 -3.16
CA ILE A 7 -2.48 -9.35 -2.02
C ILE A 7 -3.68 -9.76 -1.15
N LEU A 8 -4.80 -10.14 -1.77
CA LEU A 8 -6.00 -10.56 -1.05
C LEU A 8 -5.82 -11.94 -0.38
N ARG A 9 -5.12 -12.88 -1.04
CA ARG A 9 -4.87 -14.23 -0.53
C ARG A 9 -3.88 -14.22 0.65
N ASP A 10 -2.81 -13.45 0.55
CA ASP A 10 -1.68 -13.41 1.50
C ASP A 10 -1.65 -12.15 2.38
N MET A 11 -2.80 -11.49 2.52
CA MET A 11 -2.97 -10.26 3.29
C MET A 11 -2.27 -10.32 4.65
N GLU A 12 -2.51 -11.37 5.43
CA GLU A 12 -1.92 -11.49 6.77
C GLU A 12 -0.40 -11.63 6.75
N ALA A 13 0.15 -12.39 5.80
CA ALA A 13 1.60 -12.55 5.68
C ALA A 13 2.27 -11.20 5.32
N ILE A 14 1.64 -10.43 4.43
CA ILE A 14 2.10 -9.08 4.06
C ILE A 14 2.06 -8.15 5.28
N LEU A 15 0.94 -8.14 6.02
CA LEU A 15 0.75 -7.27 7.18
C LEU A 15 1.74 -7.57 8.30
N VAL A 16 2.02 -8.85 8.58
CA VAL A 16 3.02 -9.25 9.59
C VAL A 16 4.41 -8.73 9.25
N VAL A 17 4.84 -8.84 7.99
CA VAL A 17 6.17 -8.37 7.56
C VAL A 17 6.25 -6.84 7.65
N TRP A 18 5.19 -6.14 7.23
CA TRP A 18 5.13 -4.68 7.30
C TRP A 18 5.07 -4.17 8.75
N GLU A 19 4.29 -4.80 9.62
CA GLU A 19 4.14 -4.41 11.02
C GLU A 19 5.47 -4.50 11.78
N ALA A 20 6.27 -5.55 11.51
CA ALA A 20 7.59 -5.69 12.10
C ALA A 20 8.51 -4.49 11.77
N PHE A 21 8.39 -3.92 10.55
CA PHE A 21 9.11 -2.70 10.18
C PHE A 21 8.54 -1.46 10.87
N ALA A 22 7.21 -1.29 10.84
CA ALA A 22 6.52 -0.15 11.45
C ALA A 22 6.81 -0.03 12.96
N ALA A 23 6.78 -1.16 13.67
CA ALA A 23 7.06 -1.21 15.11
C ALA A 23 8.50 -0.84 15.48
N ALA A 24 9.45 -0.93 14.53
CA ALA A 24 10.85 -0.59 14.75
C ALA A 24 11.15 0.93 14.66
N GLN A 25 10.18 1.76 14.23
CA GLN A 25 10.35 3.21 14.00
C GLN A 25 10.32 4.02 15.31
N LEU A 26 11.28 3.80 16.21
CA LEU A 26 11.38 4.54 17.47
C LEU A 26 11.96 5.96 17.28
N PRO A 27 11.53 6.94 18.11
CA PRO A 27 10.58 6.82 19.23
C PRO A 27 9.11 6.89 18.80
N ALA A 28 8.80 7.22 17.55
CA ALA A 28 7.44 7.48 17.07
C ALA A 28 6.49 6.27 17.25
N ALA A 29 7.02 5.04 17.06
CA ALA A 29 6.26 3.80 17.25
C ALA A 29 6.00 3.43 18.73
N ARG A 30 6.60 4.12 19.71
CA ARG A 30 6.60 3.71 21.14
C ARG A 30 5.21 3.51 21.72
N HIS A 31 4.23 4.30 21.29
CA HIS A 31 2.87 4.31 21.83
C HIS A 31 1.83 3.72 20.87
N MET A 32 2.27 3.10 19.76
CA MET A 32 1.36 2.57 18.76
C MET A 32 0.73 1.26 19.25
N LYS A 33 -0.58 1.16 19.05
CA LYS A 33 -1.31 -0.09 19.28
C LYS A 33 -1.23 -0.94 18.01
N PRO A 34 -0.72 -2.18 18.08
CA PRO A 34 -0.63 -3.12 16.94
C PRO A 34 -1.90 -3.18 16.07
N LEU A 35 -3.06 -3.27 16.71
CA LEU A 35 -4.38 -3.35 16.05
C LEU A 35 -4.65 -2.17 15.09
N ALA A 36 -4.32 -0.94 15.49
CA ALA A 36 -4.58 0.24 14.65
C ALA A 36 -3.63 0.35 13.45
N LEU A 37 -2.47 -0.31 13.49
CA LEU A 37 -1.55 -0.40 12.36
C LEU A 37 -2.07 -1.41 11.35
N HIS A 38 -2.53 -2.56 11.85
CA HIS A 38 -3.01 -3.69 11.07
C HIS A 38 -4.26 -3.35 10.26
N ASP A 39 -5.25 -2.71 10.88
CA ASP A 39 -6.53 -2.40 10.25
C ASP A 39 -6.38 -1.45 9.05
N HIS A 40 -5.67 -0.33 9.19
CA HIS A 40 -5.51 0.63 8.08
C HIS A 40 -4.65 0.07 6.94
N ALA A 41 -3.58 -0.66 7.26
CA ALA A 41 -2.74 -1.26 6.23
C ALA A 41 -3.53 -2.30 5.40
N ARG A 42 -4.43 -3.05 6.05
CA ARG A 42 -5.36 -3.95 5.35
C ARG A 42 -6.27 -3.19 4.40
N GLU A 43 -6.91 -2.12 4.87
CA GLU A 43 -7.82 -1.31 4.03
C GLU A 43 -7.09 -0.66 2.85
N ILE A 44 -5.86 -0.19 3.06
CA ILE A 44 -4.99 0.32 1.99
C ILE A 44 -4.74 -0.78 0.94
N LEU A 45 -4.32 -1.99 1.37
CA LEU A 45 -4.06 -3.10 0.45
C LEU A 45 -5.33 -3.58 -0.28
N GLN A 46 -6.50 -3.51 0.34
CA GLN A 46 -7.78 -3.79 -0.31
C GLN A 46 -8.10 -2.75 -1.39
N ALA A 47 -7.91 -1.45 -1.09
CA ALA A 47 -8.12 -0.37 -2.05
C ALA A 47 -7.15 -0.51 -3.24
N VAL A 48 -5.89 -0.83 -2.97
CA VAL A 48 -4.86 -1.08 -3.99
C VAL A 48 -5.21 -2.29 -4.86
N SER A 49 -5.63 -3.40 -4.26
CA SER A 49 -6.03 -4.61 -5.01
C SER A 49 -7.24 -4.35 -5.92
N LYS A 50 -8.19 -3.55 -5.44
CA LYS A 50 -9.35 -3.11 -6.22
C LYS A 50 -8.91 -2.21 -7.38
N ASP A 51 -7.98 -1.29 -7.15
CA ASP A 51 -7.48 -0.40 -8.20
C ASP A 51 -6.75 -1.19 -9.30
N ILE A 52 -5.84 -2.10 -8.96
CA ILE A 52 -5.13 -2.95 -9.93
C ILE A 52 -6.12 -3.72 -10.82
N SER A 53 -7.21 -4.21 -10.23
CA SER A 53 -8.25 -4.96 -10.94
C SER A 53 -9.21 -4.09 -11.76
N THR A 54 -9.16 -2.76 -11.60
CA THR A 54 -10.06 -1.83 -12.30
C THR A 54 -9.47 -1.48 -13.67
N PRO A 55 -10.25 -1.59 -14.77
CA PRO A 55 -9.82 -1.15 -16.09
C PRO A 55 -9.42 0.33 -16.09
N GLN A 56 -8.28 0.63 -16.71
CA GLN A 56 -7.73 1.97 -16.80
C GLN A 56 -7.26 2.24 -18.23
N SER A 57 -7.48 3.46 -18.74
CA SER A 57 -6.91 3.87 -20.02
C SER A 57 -5.44 4.26 -19.88
N ARG A 58 -4.70 4.36 -21.00
CA ARG A 58 -3.29 4.80 -20.96
C ARG A 58 -3.12 6.23 -20.48
N GLU A 59 -4.08 7.10 -20.79
CA GLU A 59 -4.11 8.48 -20.34
C GLU A 59 -4.27 8.53 -18.82
N ALA A 60 -5.26 7.81 -18.29
CA ALA A 60 -5.47 7.73 -16.85
C ALA A 60 -4.29 7.07 -16.10
N GLN A 61 -3.62 6.09 -16.71
CA GLN A 61 -2.36 5.50 -16.21
C GLN A 61 -1.28 6.58 -16.07
N THR A 62 -1.06 7.33 -17.15
CA THR A 62 -0.05 8.41 -17.17
C THR A 62 -0.36 9.50 -16.15
N GLU A 63 -1.60 9.97 -16.08
CA GLU A 63 -2.02 10.99 -15.11
C GLU A 63 -1.81 10.51 -13.68
N LYS A 64 -2.19 9.26 -13.37
CA LYS A 64 -2.03 8.68 -12.03
C LYS A 64 -0.57 8.53 -11.65
N SER A 65 0.27 8.02 -12.55
CA SER A 65 1.73 7.91 -12.35
C SER A 65 2.43 9.27 -12.09
N LEU A 66 1.82 10.38 -12.51
CA LEU A 66 2.33 11.74 -12.28
C LEU A 66 1.67 12.45 -11.09
N GLY A 67 0.77 11.78 -10.35
CA GLY A 67 0.02 12.38 -9.25
C GLY A 67 -1.03 13.39 -9.71
N LEU A 68 -1.45 13.34 -10.97
CA LEU A 68 -2.42 14.26 -11.61
C LEU A 68 -3.83 13.67 -11.70
N ALA A 69 -4.05 12.48 -11.16
CA ALA A 69 -5.36 11.85 -11.15
C ALA A 69 -6.41 12.75 -10.48
N PRO A 70 -7.64 12.85 -11.03
CA PRO A 70 -8.68 13.71 -10.47
C PRO A 70 -8.97 13.41 -9.00
N ILE A 71 -8.83 14.42 -8.15
CA ILE A 71 -9.27 14.34 -6.76
C ILE A 71 -10.78 14.60 -6.75
N LEU A 72 -11.56 13.58 -6.37
CA LEU A 72 -12.99 13.74 -6.18
C LEU A 72 -13.25 14.45 -4.85
N SER A 73 -13.58 15.74 -4.90
CA SER A 73 -13.75 16.60 -3.71
C SER A 73 -14.84 16.13 -2.72
N SER A 74 -15.71 15.22 -3.15
CA SER A 74 -16.79 14.64 -2.34
C SER A 74 -16.56 13.16 -1.98
N ALA A 75 -15.39 12.59 -2.33
CA ALA A 75 -15.06 11.24 -1.90
C ALA A 75 -14.83 11.19 -0.38
N PRO A 76 -15.24 10.10 0.29
CA PRO A 76 -14.89 9.89 1.70
C PRO A 76 -13.36 9.82 1.86
N GLU A 77 -12.87 10.14 3.06
CA GLU A 77 -11.47 9.93 3.42
C GLU A 77 -11.09 8.47 3.16
N THR A 78 -9.94 8.29 2.50
CA THR A 78 -9.38 6.98 2.25
C THR A 78 -8.61 6.48 3.47
N ALA A 79 -8.47 5.16 3.61
CA ALA A 79 -7.64 4.56 4.66
C ALA A 79 -6.19 5.09 4.64
N ALA A 80 -5.64 5.39 3.46
CA ALA A 80 -4.31 5.99 3.32
C ALA A 80 -4.25 7.41 3.92
N GLN A 81 -5.28 8.23 3.72
CA GLN A 81 -5.39 9.57 4.31
C GLN A 81 -5.54 9.49 5.83
N THR A 82 -6.45 8.65 6.31
CA THR A 82 -6.65 8.43 7.75
C THR A 82 -5.37 7.91 8.41
N HIS A 83 -4.68 6.96 7.78
CA HIS A 83 -3.38 6.46 8.24
C HIS A 83 -2.36 7.59 8.34
N GLY A 84 -2.17 8.37 7.28
CA GLY A 84 -1.23 9.50 7.28
C GLY A 84 -1.53 10.52 8.39
N PHE A 85 -2.80 10.85 8.60
CA PHE A 85 -3.24 11.76 9.67
C PHE A 85 -2.93 11.19 11.06
N LEU A 86 -3.21 9.91 11.30
CA LEU A 86 -2.90 9.26 12.58
C LEU A 86 -1.39 9.12 12.82
N ARG A 87 -0.60 8.94 11.76
CA ARG A 87 0.87 8.94 11.85
C ARG A 87 1.40 10.31 12.25
N ALA A 88 0.91 11.38 11.63
CA ALA A 88 1.26 12.73 12.03
C ALA A 88 0.92 13.01 13.50
N GLN A 89 -0.28 12.62 13.97
CA GLN A 89 -0.66 12.75 15.38
C GLN A 89 0.22 11.93 16.34
N SER A 90 0.75 10.80 15.86
CA SER A 90 1.66 9.94 16.63
C SER A 90 3.13 10.41 16.59
N GLY A 91 3.41 11.53 15.92
CA GLY A 91 4.75 12.12 15.83
C GLY A 91 5.65 11.52 14.76
N PHE A 92 5.10 10.81 13.77
CA PHE A 92 5.87 10.40 12.60
C PHE A 92 6.16 11.63 11.72
N ASP A 93 7.40 11.76 11.28
CA ASP A 93 7.72 12.69 10.20
C ASP A 93 7.37 12.10 8.82
N ILE A 94 7.42 12.95 7.79
CA ILE A 94 7.09 12.55 6.42
C ILE A 94 8.04 11.47 5.86
N ASN A 95 9.30 11.43 6.30
CA ASN A 95 10.26 10.44 5.85
C ASN A 95 9.96 9.07 6.47
N GLN A 96 9.54 9.04 7.73
CA GLN A 96 9.10 7.82 8.41
C GLN A 96 7.83 7.28 7.76
N LEU A 97 6.84 8.15 7.48
CA LEU A 97 5.63 7.75 6.75
C LEU A 97 5.97 7.20 5.35
N ALA A 98 6.82 7.88 4.58
CA ALA A 98 7.27 7.41 3.29
C ALA A 98 8.05 6.08 3.38
N ALA A 99 8.81 5.87 4.45
CA ALA A 99 9.51 4.62 4.70
C ALA A 99 8.54 3.46 4.97
N GLU A 100 7.41 3.69 5.63
CA GLU A 100 6.38 2.66 5.83
C GLU A 100 5.76 2.20 4.51
N TYR A 101 5.40 3.13 3.62
CA TYR A 101 4.87 2.78 2.29
C TYR A 101 5.92 2.05 1.44
N ARG A 102 7.18 2.49 1.51
CA ARG A 102 8.30 1.78 0.85
C ARG A 102 8.47 0.36 1.38
N ALA A 103 8.35 0.15 2.69
CA ALA A 103 8.41 -1.17 3.31
C ALA A 103 7.21 -2.04 2.91
N LEU A 104 6.00 -1.47 2.82
CA LEU A 104 4.80 -2.16 2.37
C LEU A 104 4.94 -2.64 0.92
N ARG A 105 5.35 -1.74 0.02
CA ARG A 105 5.60 -2.03 -1.40
C ARG A 105 6.65 -3.13 -1.56
N ALA A 106 7.76 -3.04 -0.84
CA ALA A 106 8.81 -4.05 -0.87
C ALA A 106 8.33 -5.42 -0.34
N SER A 107 7.50 -5.42 0.71
CA SER A 107 6.95 -6.65 1.29
C SER A 107 6.02 -7.37 0.32
N VAL A 108 5.10 -6.62 -0.30
CA VAL A 108 4.17 -7.16 -1.31
C VAL A 108 4.95 -7.75 -2.50
N LEU A 109 5.85 -6.98 -3.12
CA LEU A 109 6.53 -7.43 -4.34
C LEU A 109 7.50 -8.59 -4.10
N ARG A 110 8.18 -8.62 -2.94
CA ARG A 110 9.07 -9.74 -2.60
C ARG A 110 8.29 -11.03 -2.36
N LEU A 111 7.24 -10.97 -1.52
CA LEU A 111 6.44 -12.16 -1.23
C LEU A 111 5.71 -12.66 -2.49
N TRP A 112 5.24 -11.75 -3.35
CA TRP A 112 4.62 -12.14 -4.62
C TRP A 112 5.63 -12.79 -5.58
N GLY A 113 6.85 -12.25 -5.65
CA GLY A 113 7.94 -12.80 -6.45
C GLY A 113 8.38 -14.19 -5.99
N ASP A 114 8.38 -14.44 -4.67
CA ASP A 114 8.72 -15.74 -4.09
C ASP A 114 7.61 -16.79 -4.33
N ASP A 115 6.34 -16.38 -4.40
CA ASP A 115 5.19 -17.26 -4.65
C ASP A 115 4.89 -17.51 -6.14
N SER A 116 5.25 -16.56 -7.01
CA SER A 116 4.84 -16.58 -8.42
C SER A 116 5.90 -17.16 -9.34
N GLN A 117 5.46 -17.94 -10.34
CA GLN A 117 6.30 -18.28 -11.47
C GLN A 117 6.54 -17.05 -12.37
N PRO A 118 7.75 -16.85 -12.91
CA PRO A 118 8.09 -15.70 -13.75
C PRO A 118 7.12 -15.45 -14.91
N GLU A 119 6.63 -16.51 -15.55
CA GLU A 119 5.71 -16.42 -16.69
C GLU A 119 4.31 -15.91 -16.29
N SER A 120 3.98 -15.95 -15.00
CA SER A 120 2.69 -15.50 -14.46
C SER A 120 2.72 -14.08 -13.89
N MET A 121 3.90 -13.45 -13.87
CA MET A 121 4.06 -12.06 -13.44
C MET A 121 3.81 -11.11 -14.61
N HIS A 122 2.78 -10.26 -14.48
CA HIS A 122 2.46 -9.26 -15.48
C HIS A 122 3.10 -7.92 -15.11
N LEU A 123 3.89 -7.35 -16.02
CA LEU A 123 4.50 -6.03 -15.82
C LEU A 123 3.45 -4.95 -15.52
N ASP A 124 2.27 -5.06 -16.14
CA ASP A 124 1.16 -4.14 -15.91
C ASP A 124 0.70 -4.13 -14.45
N ASP A 125 0.65 -5.28 -13.78
CA ASP A 125 0.30 -5.35 -12.34
C ASP A 125 1.30 -4.57 -11.48
N ILE A 126 2.59 -4.62 -11.81
CA ILE A 126 3.64 -3.89 -11.08
C ILE A 126 3.48 -2.38 -11.28
N ILE A 127 3.19 -1.95 -12.51
CA ILE A 127 2.95 -0.53 -12.83
C ILE A 127 1.71 -0.04 -12.06
N ARG A 128 0.59 -0.75 -12.19
CA ARG A 128 -0.68 -0.41 -11.53
C ARG A 128 -0.55 -0.41 -10.00
N PHE A 129 0.25 -1.32 -9.44
CA PHE A 129 0.54 -1.33 -8.00
C PHE A 129 1.31 -0.10 -7.55
N ASN A 130 2.37 0.29 -8.27
CA ASN A 130 3.15 1.49 -7.94
C ASN A 130 2.27 2.74 -7.98
N GLU A 131 1.40 2.88 -8.98
CA GLU A 131 0.46 3.99 -9.08
C GLU A 131 -0.53 4.06 -7.91
N ALA A 132 -0.91 2.91 -7.36
CA ALA A 132 -1.91 2.84 -6.31
C ALA A 132 -1.31 3.01 -4.90
N ILE A 133 -0.01 2.78 -4.73
CA ILE A 133 0.66 2.79 -3.43
C ILE A 133 1.56 4.03 -3.21
N ASP A 134 2.01 4.69 -4.28
CA ASP A 134 2.85 5.90 -4.25
C ASP A 134 2.02 7.19 -4.29
#